data_AF-A0A1F1KC68-F1
#
_entry.id   AF-A0A1F1KC68-F1
#
_cell.length_a   1.000
_cell.length_b   1.000
_cell.length_c   1.000
_cell.angle_alpha   90.00
_cell.angle_beta   90.00
_cell.angle_gamma   90.00
#
_symmetry.space_group_name_H-M   'P 1'
#
loop_
_entity.id
_entity.type
_entity.pdbx_description
1 polymer ?
#
loop_
_entity_poly.entity_id
_entity_poly.type
_entity_poly.pdbx_seq_one_letter_code
_entity_poly.pdbx_strand_id
1 'polypeptide(L)'
;MTSMLALEAYTRARVSRDDSHLIRLRVSAVNGCRYCAAMHRRDARKDGWSADRIAAAEDWTAHADEFAADEQAVLRFADAVTRIDGEEFVPDEIWDEVARYRGESGAGQVLMDVVTINAWNRIAIATRKDPGSLRGLIPSDLEPTSPR
;
A
#
# COMPACT_ATOMS: atom_id res chain seq x y z
N MET A 1 20.14 3.12 5.26
CA MET A 1 18.98 2.70 4.43
C MET A 1 19.17 1.32 3.78
N THR A 2 20.38 0.73 3.77
CA THR A 2 20.66 -0.58 3.14
C THR A 2 19.67 -1.68 3.51
N SER A 3 19.30 -1.80 4.79
CA SER A 3 18.31 -2.80 5.24
C SER A 3 16.93 -2.59 4.64
N MET A 4 16.47 -1.34 4.53
CA MET A 4 15.18 -1.02 3.90
C MET A 4 15.18 -1.34 2.40
N LEU A 5 16.32 -1.16 1.72
CA LEU A 5 16.47 -1.54 0.32
C LEU A 5 16.46 -3.07 0.14
N ALA A 6 17.01 -3.83 1.09
CA ALA A 6 16.94 -5.28 1.06
C ALA A 6 15.49 -5.79 1.23
N LEU A 7 14.71 -5.17 2.12
CA LEU A 7 13.28 -5.46 2.26
C LEU A 7 12.51 -5.13 0.97
N GLU A 8 12.77 -3.97 0.37
CA GLU A 8 12.15 -3.58 -0.89
C GLU A 8 12.49 -4.55 -2.05
N ALA A 9 13.73 -5.00 -2.14
CA ALA A 9 14.15 -6.01 -3.12
C ALA A 9 13.46 -7.36 -2.87
N TYR A 10 13.29 -7.76 -1.60
CA TYR A 10 12.58 -8.98 -1.25
C TYR A 10 11.12 -8.93 -1.71
N THR A 11 10.40 -7.84 -1.40
CA THR A 11 8.98 -7.73 -1.72
C THR A 11 8.75 -7.59 -3.22
N ARG A 12 9.56 -6.78 -3.93
CA ARG A 12 9.49 -6.65 -5.40
C ARG A 12 9.65 -8.00 -6.13
N ALA A 13 10.44 -8.92 -5.58
CA ALA A 13 10.70 -10.21 -6.20
C ALA A 13 9.61 -11.27 -5.93
N ARG A 14 8.68 -11.01 -5.01
CA ARG A 14 7.77 -12.03 -4.46
C ARG A 14 6.30 -11.63 -4.46
N VAL A 15 6.01 -10.34 -4.31
CA VAL A 15 4.65 -9.80 -4.36
C VAL A 15 4.34 -9.37 -5.79
N SER A 16 3.12 -9.67 -6.25
CA SER A 16 2.67 -9.26 -7.58
C SER A 16 2.63 -7.73 -7.68
N ARG A 17 2.77 -7.19 -8.89
CA ARG A 17 2.76 -5.73 -9.08
C ARG A 17 1.44 -5.11 -8.65
N ASP A 18 0.33 -5.76 -8.97
CA ASP A 18 -1.00 -5.27 -8.63
C ASP A 18 -1.24 -5.29 -7.11
N ASP A 19 -0.87 -6.38 -6.41
CA ASP A 19 -0.95 -6.42 -4.94
C ASP A 19 -0.09 -5.32 -4.31
N SER A 20 1.15 -5.12 -4.79
CA SER A 20 2.02 -4.05 -4.31
C SER A 20 1.42 -2.65 -4.54
N HIS A 21 0.72 -2.42 -5.65
CA HIS A 21 0.05 -1.13 -5.87
C HIS A 21 -1.11 -0.94 -4.90
N LEU A 22 -1.98 -1.94 -4.73
CA LEU A 22 -3.08 -1.92 -3.74
C LEU A 22 -2.55 -1.59 -2.35
N ILE A 23 -1.56 -2.35 -1.88
CA ILE A 23 -0.96 -2.21 -0.56
C ILE A 23 -0.35 -0.83 -0.40
N ARG A 24 0.53 -0.41 -1.31
CA ARG A 24 1.35 0.77 -1.10
C ARG A 24 0.58 2.07 -1.24
N LEU A 25 -0.41 2.12 -2.12
CA LEU A 25 -1.36 3.23 -2.21
C LEU A 25 -2.18 3.32 -0.93
N ARG A 26 -2.85 2.22 -0.53
CA ARG A 26 -3.72 2.23 0.64
C ARG A 26 -2.97 2.55 1.93
N VAL A 27 -1.85 1.88 2.20
CA VAL A 27 -1.09 2.10 3.44
C VAL A 27 -0.53 3.52 3.50
N SER A 28 -0.06 4.07 2.37
CA SER A 28 0.41 5.46 2.33
C SER A 28 -0.71 6.47 2.54
N ALA A 29 -1.92 6.19 2.05
CA ALA A 29 -3.11 6.99 2.28
C ALA A 29 -3.52 6.97 3.76
N VAL A 30 -3.64 5.78 4.37
CA VAL A 30 -3.98 5.61 5.79
C VAL A 30 -2.97 6.32 6.70
N ASN A 31 -1.68 6.20 6.41
CA ASN A 31 -0.63 6.86 7.18
C ASN A 31 -0.48 8.36 6.87
N GLY A 32 -1.20 8.91 5.89
CA GLY A 32 -1.08 10.31 5.47
C GLY A 32 0.28 10.68 4.88
N CYS A 33 1.03 9.71 4.34
CA CYS A 33 2.38 9.94 3.80
C CYS A 33 2.32 10.51 2.37
N ARG A 34 2.23 11.84 2.25
CA ARG A 34 2.14 12.54 0.95
C ARG A 34 3.26 12.19 -0.04
N TYR A 35 4.48 12.00 0.44
CA TYR A 35 5.62 11.64 -0.41
C TYR A 35 5.48 10.23 -0.99
N CYS A 36 5.13 9.24 -0.15
CA CYS A 36 4.94 7.87 -0.61
C CYS A 36 3.69 7.73 -1.48
N ALA A 37 2.59 8.40 -1.12
CA ALA A 37 1.38 8.41 -1.96
C ALA A 37 1.69 8.93 -3.36
N ALA A 38 2.32 10.11 -3.49
CA ALA A 38 2.69 10.66 -4.81
C ALA A 38 3.61 9.73 -5.62
N MET A 39 4.57 9.08 -4.95
CA MET A 39 5.45 8.09 -5.58
C MET A 39 4.65 6.90 -6.12
N HIS A 40 3.73 6.35 -5.33
CA HIS A 40 3.00 5.14 -5.71
C HIS A 40 1.87 5.40 -6.70
N ARG A 41 1.26 6.60 -6.70
CA ARG A 41 0.36 7.03 -7.80
C ARG A 41 1.07 7.08 -9.13
N ARG A 42 2.26 7.71 -9.15
CA ARG A 42 3.11 7.75 -10.34
C ARG A 42 3.46 6.36 -10.85
N ASP A 43 3.83 5.46 -9.93
CA ASP A 43 4.27 4.12 -10.30
C ASP A 43 3.09 3.26 -10.80
N ALA A 44 1.93 3.29 -10.15
CA ALA A 44 0.72 2.64 -10.61
C ALA A 44 0.26 3.16 -11.99
N ARG A 45 0.30 4.49 -12.18
CA ARG A 45 0.00 5.12 -13.47
C ARG A 45 0.95 4.68 -14.58
N LYS A 46 2.25 4.58 -14.29
CA LYS A 46 3.25 4.05 -15.26
C LYS A 46 2.98 2.60 -15.62
N ASP A 47 2.31 1.87 -14.73
CA ASP A 47 1.89 0.48 -14.93
C ASP A 47 0.50 0.35 -15.53
N GLY A 48 -0.12 1.46 -15.93
CA GLY A 48 -1.36 1.49 -16.69
C GLY A 48 -2.63 1.57 -15.84
N TRP A 49 -2.54 1.75 -14.52
CA TRP A 49 -3.73 1.99 -13.70
C TRP A 49 -4.37 3.34 -14.04
N SER A 50 -5.70 3.37 -14.11
CA SER A 50 -6.46 4.60 -14.27
C SER A 50 -6.41 5.46 -13.01
N ALA A 51 -6.67 6.76 -13.17
CA ALA A 51 -6.78 7.67 -12.02
C ALA A 51 -7.89 7.23 -11.06
N ASP A 52 -9.02 6.76 -11.59
CA ASP A 52 -10.15 6.28 -10.79
C ASP A 52 -9.77 5.06 -9.94
N ARG A 53 -9.07 4.07 -10.52
CA ARG A 53 -8.63 2.89 -9.76
C ARG A 53 -7.59 3.24 -8.69
N ILE A 54 -6.71 4.19 -8.97
CA ILE A 54 -5.75 4.70 -7.99
C ILE A 54 -6.49 5.37 -6.82
N ALA A 55 -7.47 6.22 -7.10
CA ALA A 55 -8.30 6.87 -6.08
C ALA A 55 -9.10 5.85 -5.27
N ALA A 56 -9.74 4.89 -5.94
CA ALA A 56 -10.46 3.79 -5.32
C ALA A 56 -9.55 2.98 -4.40
N ALA A 57 -8.30 2.69 -4.77
CA ALA A 57 -7.39 1.93 -3.89
C ALA A 57 -7.00 2.70 -2.62
N GLU A 58 -6.86 4.04 -2.72
CA GLU A 58 -6.58 4.89 -1.57
C GLU A 58 -7.76 4.97 -0.59
N ASP A 59 -9.00 4.93 -1.09
CA ASP A 59 -10.25 4.92 -0.31
C ASP A 59 -11.10 3.66 -0.52
N TRP A 60 -10.47 2.49 -0.49
CA TRP A 60 -11.09 1.25 -0.96
C TRP A 60 -12.40 0.88 -0.25
N THR A 61 -12.58 1.30 1.00
CA THR A 61 -13.81 1.05 1.75
C THR A 61 -15.03 1.75 1.13
N ALA A 62 -14.84 2.92 0.51
CA ALA A 62 -15.90 3.64 -0.20
C ALA A 62 -16.17 3.07 -1.61
N HIS A 63 -15.21 2.30 -2.15
CA HIS A 63 -15.20 1.75 -3.51
C HIS A 63 -15.12 0.22 -3.52
N ALA A 64 -15.60 -0.44 -2.47
CA ALA A 64 -15.33 -1.86 -2.25
C ALA A 64 -15.89 -2.75 -3.38
N ASP A 65 -17.01 -2.35 -3.99
CA ASP A 65 -17.65 -3.03 -5.11
C ASP A 65 -16.86 -2.95 -6.43
N GLU A 66 -15.86 -2.06 -6.53
CA GLU A 66 -14.96 -1.95 -7.68
C GLU A 66 -13.80 -2.97 -7.63
N PHE A 67 -13.58 -3.63 -6.49
CA PHE A 67 -12.51 -4.59 -6.27
C PHE A 67 -13.02 -6.03 -6.25
N ALA A 68 -12.26 -6.93 -6.86
CA ALA A 68 -12.51 -8.37 -6.73
C ALA A 68 -12.31 -8.83 -5.28
N ALA A 69 -12.93 -9.96 -4.92
CA ALA A 69 -12.87 -10.46 -3.53
C ALA A 69 -11.44 -10.73 -3.04
N ASP A 70 -10.53 -11.16 -3.92
CA ASP A 70 -9.14 -11.41 -3.57
C ASP A 70 -8.33 -10.11 -3.39
N GLU A 71 -8.66 -9.05 -4.14
CA GLU A 71 -8.09 -7.72 -3.96
C GLU A 71 -8.58 -7.07 -2.65
N GLN A 72 -9.87 -7.23 -2.33
CA GLN A 72 -10.44 -6.78 -1.05
C GLN A 72 -9.76 -7.48 0.14
N ALA A 73 -9.44 -8.77 0.02
CA ALA A 73 -8.71 -9.50 1.05
C ALA A 73 -7.33 -8.86 1.32
N VAL A 74 -6.59 -8.50 0.26
CA VAL A 74 -5.28 -7.82 0.37
C VAL A 74 -5.43 -6.43 1.01
N LEU A 75 -6.42 -5.64 0.58
CA LEU A 75 -6.67 -4.30 1.11
C LEU A 75 -7.11 -4.31 2.58
N ARG A 76 -8.01 -5.24 2.95
CA ARG A 76 -8.47 -5.44 4.33
C ARG A 76 -7.31 -5.87 5.23
N PHE A 77 -6.47 -6.79 4.75
CA PHE A 77 -5.27 -7.22 5.47
C PHE A 77 -4.27 -6.08 5.66
N ALA A 78 -4.03 -5.27 4.60
CA ALA A 78 -3.15 -4.11 4.68
C ALA A 78 -3.65 -3.07 5.70
N ASP A 79 -4.96 -2.82 5.76
CA ASP A 79 -5.59 -1.96 6.75
C ASP A 79 -5.43 -2.49 8.18
N ALA A 80 -5.72 -3.77 8.39
CA ALA A 80 -5.61 -4.41 9.70
C ALA A 80 -4.19 -4.33 10.25
N VAL A 81 -3.18 -4.71 9.44
CA VAL A 81 -1.77 -4.64 9.85
C VAL A 81 -1.30 -3.21 10.09
N THR A 82 -1.74 -2.25 9.27
CA THR A 82 -1.31 -0.84 9.39
C THR A 82 -1.86 -0.17 10.64
N ARG A 83 -3.06 -0.56 11.06
CA ARG A 83 -3.77 0.01 12.21
C ARG A 83 -3.50 -0.70 13.54
N ILE A 84 -2.64 -1.72 13.57
CA ILE A 84 -2.25 -2.37 14.83
C ILE A 84 -1.77 -1.32 15.83
N ASP A 85 -2.46 -1.24 16.95
CA ASP A 85 -2.09 -0.46 18.11
C ASP A 85 -2.21 -1.29 19.40
N GLY A 86 -1.45 -0.92 20.44
CA GLY A 86 -1.48 -1.63 21.73
C GLY A 86 -1.09 -3.11 21.66
N GLU A 87 -1.93 -3.95 22.28
CA GLU A 87 -1.78 -5.42 22.34
C GLU A 87 -2.67 -6.14 21.30
N GLU A 88 -3.21 -5.40 20.32
CA GLU A 88 -4.04 -5.99 19.27
C GLU A 88 -3.22 -6.84 18.29
N PHE A 89 -3.86 -7.87 17.75
CA PHE A 89 -3.34 -8.73 16.69
C PHE A 89 -4.29 -8.70 15.50
N VAL A 90 -3.79 -9.07 14.33
CA VAL A 90 -4.64 -9.27 13.14
C VAL A 90 -5.55 -10.48 13.42
N PRO A 91 -6.88 -10.34 13.36
CA PRO A 91 -7.80 -11.46 13.52
C PRO A 91 -7.51 -12.61 12.55
N ASP A 92 -7.65 -13.85 13.01
CA ASP A 92 -7.41 -15.06 12.22
C ASP A 92 -8.24 -15.05 10.93
N GLU A 93 -9.48 -14.54 10.97
CA GLU A 93 -10.35 -14.48 9.79
C GLU A 93 -9.78 -13.59 8.68
N ILE A 94 -9.06 -12.52 9.04
CA ILE A 94 -8.41 -11.59 8.09
C ILE A 94 -7.13 -12.23 7.52
N TRP A 95 -6.36 -12.96 8.35
CA TRP A 95 -5.21 -13.74 7.87
C TRP A 95 -5.67 -14.86 6.92
N ASP A 96 -6.64 -15.65 7.34
CA ASP A 96 -7.18 -16.78 6.58
C ASP A 96 -7.79 -16.33 5.25
N GLU A 97 -8.39 -15.13 5.19
CA GLU A 97 -8.90 -14.57 3.95
C GLU A 97 -7.79 -14.30 2.93
N VAL A 98 -6.69 -13.63 3.31
CA VAL A 98 -5.57 -13.40 2.38
C VAL A 98 -4.83 -14.71 2.05
N ALA A 99 -4.68 -15.60 3.02
CA ALA A 99 -4.06 -16.91 2.82
C ALA A 99 -4.89 -17.81 1.88
N ARG A 100 -6.22 -17.70 1.89
CA ARG A 100 -7.10 -18.39 0.94
C ARG A 100 -6.77 -18.04 -0.51
N TYR A 101 -6.44 -16.79 -0.80
CA TYR A 101 -6.19 -16.30 -2.16
C TYR A 101 -4.71 -16.33 -2.58
N ARG A 102 -3.77 -16.25 -1.64
CA ARG A 102 -2.32 -16.16 -1.94
C ARG A 102 -1.51 -17.35 -1.39
N GLY A 103 -2.15 -18.24 -0.63
CA GLY A 103 -1.49 -19.29 0.15
C GLY A 103 -0.73 -18.73 1.36
N GLU A 104 -0.32 -19.61 2.27
CA GLU A 104 0.35 -19.22 3.51
C GLU A 104 1.66 -18.42 3.26
N SER A 105 2.47 -18.89 2.31
CA SER A 105 3.69 -18.19 1.91
C SER A 105 3.39 -16.82 1.27
N GLY A 106 2.31 -16.73 0.49
CA GLY A 106 1.89 -15.48 -0.14
C GLY A 106 1.33 -14.47 0.87
N ALA A 107 0.58 -14.92 1.87
CA ALA A 107 0.14 -14.08 3.00
C ALA A 107 1.34 -13.47 3.74
N GLY A 108 2.36 -14.29 4.04
CA GLY A 108 3.62 -13.80 4.61
C GLY A 108 4.35 -12.77 3.73
N GLN A 109 4.31 -12.93 2.40
CA GLN A 109 4.90 -11.96 1.47
C GLN A 109 4.12 -10.65 1.41
N VAL A 110 2.78 -10.71 1.42
CA VAL A 110 1.90 -9.54 1.53
C VAL A 110 2.17 -8.80 2.84
N LEU A 111 2.25 -9.51 3.97
CA LEU A 111 2.64 -8.94 5.27
C LEU A 111 3.96 -8.19 5.16
N MET A 112 4.97 -8.79 4.54
CA MET A 112 6.28 -8.14 4.38
C MET A 112 6.20 -6.86 3.54
N ASP A 113 5.36 -6.78 2.51
CA ASP A 113 5.19 -5.54 1.74
C ASP A 113 4.47 -4.46 2.56
N VAL A 114 3.42 -4.83 3.31
CA VAL A 114 2.71 -3.92 4.22
C VAL A 114 3.65 -3.35 5.29
N VAL A 115 4.46 -4.19 5.93
CA VAL A 115 5.47 -3.76 6.92
C VAL A 115 6.51 -2.85 6.27
N THR A 116 6.99 -3.21 5.08
CA THR A 116 8.00 -2.43 4.36
C THR A 116 7.50 -1.03 4.02
N ILE A 117 6.28 -0.88 3.51
CA ILE A 117 5.72 0.44 3.21
C ILE A 117 5.41 1.23 4.48
N ASN A 118 4.95 0.57 5.56
CA ASN A 118 4.76 1.21 6.86
C ASN A 118 6.05 1.83 7.41
N ALA A 119 7.18 1.13 7.26
CA ALA A 119 8.49 1.66 7.64
C ALA A 119 8.93 2.82 6.74
N TRP A 120 8.73 2.73 5.42
CA TRP A 120 9.02 3.83 4.50
C TRP A 120 8.19 5.08 4.77
N ASN A 121 6.89 4.92 5.06
CA ASN A 121 6.02 6.02 5.43
C ASN A 121 6.54 6.73 6.69
N ARG A 122 6.90 5.99 7.73
CA ARG A 122 7.47 6.55 8.98
C ARG A 122 8.76 7.30 8.73
N ILE A 123 9.67 6.75 7.91
CA ILE A 123 10.92 7.42 7.52
C ILE A 123 10.63 8.73 6.78
N ALA A 124 9.76 8.69 5.76
CA ALA A 124 9.47 9.85 4.92
C ALA A 124 8.78 10.98 5.71
N ILE A 125 7.82 10.63 6.58
CA ILE A 125 7.12 11.58 7.46
C ILE A 125 8.10 12.18 8.47
N ALA A 126 8.86 11.36 9.20
CA ALA A 126 9.79 11.82 10.23
C ALA A 126 10.89 12.73 9.65
N THR A 127 11.30 12.49 8.41
CA THR A 127 12.33 13.28 7.72
C THR A 127 11.76 14.39 6.82
N ARG A 128 10.44 14.60 6.84
CA ARG A 128 9.74 15.64 6.05
C ARG A 128 10.12 15.63 4.57
N LYS A 129 10.15 14.43 3.96
CA LYS A 129 10.45 14.28 2.53
C LYS A 129 9.48 15.13 1.70
N ASP A 130 10.03 15.93 0.79
CA ASP A 130 9.26 16.78 -0.11
C ASP A 130 8.75 15.98 -1.32
N PRO A 131 7.43 15.83 -1.52
CA PRO A 131 6.87 15.20 -2.73
C PRO A 131 7.34 15.88 -4.02
N GLY A 132 7.58 17.20 -4.01
CA GLY A 132 8.06 17.96 -5.15
C GLY A 132 9.47 17.57 -5.64
N SER A 133 10.25 16.89 -4.79
CA SER A 133 11.57 16.38 -5.13
C SER A 133 11.54 15.13 -6.03
N LEU A 134 10.38 14.48 -6.18
CA LEU A 134 10.21 13.27 -6.97
C LEU A 134 10.21 13.58 -8.47
N ARG A 135 10.97 12.80 -9.24
CA ARG A 135 10.99 12.92 -10.70
C ARG A 135 9.80 12.20 -11.36
N GLY A 136 9.31 12.77 -12.46
CA GLY A 136 8.30 12.17 -13.32
C GLY A 136 6.88 12.15 -12.74
N LEU A 137 6.62 12.98 -11.72
CA LEU A 137 5.26 13.24 -11.25
C LEU A 137 4.50 14.10 -12.27
N ILE A 138 3.19 13.91 -12.31
CA ILE A 138 2.24 14.85 -12.90
C ILE A 138 1.43 15.52 -11.78
N PRO A 139 0.74 16.65 -12.02
CA PRO A 139 -0.01 17.35 -10.98
C PRO A 139 -0.98 16.46 -10.18
N SER A 140 -1.69 15.56 -10.86
CA SER A 140 -2.63 14.64 -10.21
C SER A 140 -1.96 13.61 -9.28
N ASP A 141 -0.65 13.38 -9.38
CA ASP A 141 0.05 12.51 -8.43
C ASP A 141 0.24 13.23 -7.06
N LEU A 142 0.28 14.57 -7.04
CA LEU A 142 0.54 15.37 -5.84
C LEU A 142 -0.70 15.70 -5.01
N GLU A 143 -1.88 15.62 -5.61
CA GLU A 143 -3.15 15.93 -4.98
C GLU A 143 -3.70 14.69 -4.25
N PRO A 144 -4.17 14.80 -3.00
CA PRO A 144 -4.93 13.72 -2.36
C PRO A 144 -6.20 13.42 -3.17
N THR A 145 -6.48 12.15 -3.43
CA THR A 145 -7.68 11.74 -4.17
C THR A 145 -8.96 11.85 -3.34
N SER A 146 -8.84 11.81 -2.00
CA SER A 146 -9.96 12.02 -1.07
C SER A 146 -9.69 13.23 -0.14
N PRO A 147 -10.67 14.15 0.03
CA PRO A 147 -10.57 15.24 1.00
C PRO A 147 -10.64 14.66 2.43
N ARG A 148 -9.74 15.13 3.30
CA ARG A 148 -9.71 14.77 4.72
C ARG A 148 -10.95 15.24 5.48
#